data_AF-A0A6J5XH34-F1
#
_entry.id   AF-A0A6J5XH34-F1
#
_cell.length_a   1.000
_cell.length_b   1.000
_cell.length_c   1.000
_cell.angle_alpha   90.00
_cell.angle_beta   90.00
_cell.angle_gamma   90.00
#
_symmetry.space_group_name_H-M   'P 1'
#
loop_
_entity.id
_entity.type
_entity.pdbx_description
1 polymer ?
#
loop_
_entity_poly.entity_id
_entity_poly.type
_entity_poly.pdbx_seq_one_letter_code
_entity_poly.pdbx_strand_id
1 'polypeptide(L)' 'MALTNWINGKKTAPSPYSNAYAEWEEDNCLVRSWPLNSMTKPVHALFKHGAIAFDIWEAAQKTYTMTQNSSRLFQL' A
#
# COMPACT_ATOMS: atom_id res chain seq x y z
N MET A 1 14.00 -0.05 12.48
CA MET A 1 12.62 -0.56 12.37
C MET A 1 12.45 -1.16 10.98
N ALA A 2 11.94 -2.38 10.83
CA ALA A 2 11.87 -3.04 9.52
C ALA A 2 10.66 -2.51 8.72
N LEU A 3 10.91 -1.87 7.56
CA LEU A 3 9.88 -1.37 6.64
C LEU A 3 8.92 -2.49 6.19
N THR A 4 9.40 -3.73 6.19
CA THR A 4 8.61 -4.94 5.88
C THR A 4 7.40 -5.12 6.80
N ASN A 5 7.44 -4.60 8.04
CA ASN A 5 6.32 -4.71 8.99
C ASN A 5 5.11 -3.83 8.63
N TRP A 6 5.31 -2.81 7.80
CA TRP A 6 4.23 -1.94 7.31
C TRP A 6 3.47 -2.56 6.14
N ILE A 7 4.20 -3.19 5.22
CA ILE A 7 3.65 -3.80 4.01
C ILE A 7 3.13 -5.23 4.20
N ASN A 8 3.33 -5.83 5.38
CA ASN A 8 2.77 -7.14 5.74
C ASN A 8 1.65 -7.05 6.80
N GLY A 9 1.18 -5.84 7.12
CA GLY A 9 0.08 -5.62 8.06
C GLY A 9 0.43 -5.83 9.53
N LYS A 10 1.68 -6.14 9.89
CA LYS A 10 2.09 -6.33 11.30
C LYS A 10 2.08 -5.04 12.11
N LYS A 11 2.22 -3.88 11.47
CA LYS A 11 2.16 -2.57 12.11
C LYS A 11 0.76 -1.96 11.94
N THR A 12 -0.13 -2.29 12.87
CA THR A 12 -1.52 -1.77 12.90
C THR A 12 -1.57 -0.35 13.46
N ALA A 13 -2.63 0.39 13.10
CA ALA A 13 -2.89 1.70 13.66
C ALA A 13 -3.03 1.62 15.19
N PRO A 14 -2.27 2.40 15.97
CA PRO A 14 -2.51 2.55 17.39
C PRO A 14 -3.80 3.34 17.63
N SER A 15 -4.25 3.41 18.88
CA SER A 15 -5.41 4.22 19.23
C SER A 15 -5.21 5.69 18.82
N PRO A 16 -6.20 6.37 18.21
CA PRO A 16 -6.12 7.79 17.85
C PRO A 16 -5.83 8.72 19.04
N TYR A 17 -6.14 8.25 20.25
CA TYR A 17 -5.92 8.98 21.50
C TYR A 17 -4.54 8.69 22.14
N SER A 18 -3.73 7.84 21.52
CA SER A 18 -2.39 7.53 22.02
C SER A 18 -1.37 8.57 21.57
N ASN A 19 -0.37 8.82 22.41
CA ASN A 19 0.79 9.65 22.06
C ASN A 19 1.59 9.11 20.87
N ALA A 20 1.48 7.81 20.58
CA ALA A 20 2.17 7.14 19.48
C ALA A 20 1.47 7.30 18.12
N TYR A 21 0.25 7.85 18.06
CA TYR A 21 -0.51 7.95 16.81
C TYR A 21 0.13 8.91 15.81
N ALA A 22 0.63 10.06 16.28
CA ALA A 22 1.25 11.06 15.40
C ALA A 22 2.49 10.50 14.69
N GLU A 23 3.39 9.88 15.44
CA GLU A 23 4.60 9.23 14.90
C GLU A 23 4.23 8.07 13.95
N TRP A 24 3.22 7.28 14.30
CA TRP A 24 2.72 6.22 13.44
C TRP A 24 2.14 6.75 12.13
N GLU A 25 1.39 7.86 12.14
CA GLU A 25 0.79 8.43 10.93
C GLU A 25 1.86 9.03 10.00
N GLU A 26 2.89 9.68 10.55
CA GLU A 26 4.02 10.19 9.76
C GLU A 26 4.75 9.05 9.04
N ASP A 27 5.12 7.99 9.77
CA ASP A 27 5.75 6.81 9.19
C ASP A 27 4.82 6.15 8.14
N ASN A 28 3.54 5.99 8.46
CA ASN A 28 2.54 5.40 7.55
C ASN A 28 2.44 6.22 6.26
N CYS A 29 2.44 7.55 6.35
CA CYS A 29 2.40 8.44 5.20
C CYS A 29 3.66 8.29 4.31
N LEU A 30 4.85 8.23 4.92
CA LEU A 30 6.10 7.98 4.20
C LEU A 30 6.07 6.64 3.47
N VAL A 31 5.69 5.57 4.16
CA VAL A 31 5.67 4.22 3.58
C VAL A 31 4.60 4.11 2.50
N ARG A 32 3.43 4.77 2.65
CA ARG A 32 2.38 4.84 1.60
C ARG A 32 2.87 5.55 0.34
N SER A 33 3.71 6.57 0.48
CA SER A 33 4.20 7.34 -0.67
C SER A 33 5.04 6.50 -1.63
N TRP A 34 5.79 5.51 -1.13
CA TRP A 34 6.68 4.68 -1.95
C TRP A 34 5.95 3.83 -3.00
N PRO A 35 4.95 2.99 -2.63
CA PRO A 35 4.19 2.24 -3.62
C PRO A 35 3.34 3.18 -4.48
N LEU A 36 2.73 4.23 -3.92
CA LEU A 36 1.93 5.20 -4.69
C LEU A 36 2.75 5.89 -5.80
N ASN A 37 3.97 6.33 -5.48
CA ASN A 37 4.89 6.95 -6.43
C ASN A 37 5.45 5.95 -7.46
N SER A 38 5.36 4.65 -7.17
CA SER A 38 5.80 3.58 -8.07
C SER A 38 4.69 3.11 -9.03
N MET A 39 3.47 3.61 -8.86
CA MET A 39 2.30 3.25 -9.69
C MET A 39 2.15 4.16 -10.91
N THR A 40 1.51 3.64 -11.96
CA THR A 40 1.02 4.49 -13.04
C THR A 40 -0.14 5.37 -12.55
N LYS A 41 -0.33 6.55 -13.16
CA LYS A 41 -1.38 7.51 -12.76
C LYS A 41 -2.79 6.90 -12.60
N PRO A 42 -3.26 5.99 -13.49
CA PRO A 42 -4.57 5.35 -13.32
C PRO A 42 -4.65 4.45 -12.08
N VAL A 43 -3.59 3.69 -11.80
CA VAL A 43 -3.52 2.78 -10.65
C VAL A 43 -3.38 3.58 -9.36
N HIS A 44 -2.57 4.64 -9.36
CA HIS A 44 -2.43 5.57 -8.24
C HIS A 44 -3.77 6.20 -7.81
N ALA A 45 -4.60 6.60 -8.78
CA ALA A 45 -5.91 7.21 -8.50
C ALA A 45 -6.88 6.26 -7.77
N LEU A 46 -6.78 4.95 -7.99
CA LEU A 46 -7.63 3.94 -7.35
C LEU A 46 -7.31 3.78 -5.85
N PHE A 47 -6.07 4.05 -5.44
CA PHE A 47 -5.57 3.71 -4.10
C PHE A 47 -5.15 4.92 -3.26
N LYS A 48 -5.35 6.15 -3.77
CA LYS A 48 -5.00 7.39 -3.08
C LYS A 48 -5.64 7.54 -1.69
N HIS A 49 -6.78 6.88 -1.45
CA HIS A 49 -7.52 6.92 -0.19
C HIS A 49 -7.26 5.71 0.74
N GLY A 50 -6.27 4.86 0.43
CA GLY A 50 -5.90 3.75 1.31
C GLY A 50 -5.43 4.26 2.68
N ALA A 51 -6.04 3.74 3.75
CA ALA A 51 -5.78 4.21 5.12
C ALA A 51 -4.36 3.81 5.58
N ILE A 52 -3.95 2.57 5.30
CA ILE A 52 -2.64 2.03 5.68
C ILE A 52 -1.83 1.56 4.48
N ALA A 53 -0.50 1.61 4.61
CA ALA A 53 0.44 1.14 3.59
C ALA A 53 0.18 -0.30 3.12
N PHE A 54 -0.28 -1.16 4.04
CA PHE A 54 -0.65 -2.54 3.71
C PHE A 54 -1.78 -2.61 2.67
N ASP A 55 -2.84 -1.82 2.82
CA ASP A 55 -3.99 -1.84 1.90
C ASP A 55 -3.57 -1.42 0.49
N ILE A 56 -2.75 -0.37 0.39
CA ILE A 56 -2.22 0.13 -0.89
C ILE A 56 -1.33 -0.95 -1.54
N TRP A 57 -0.48 -1.60 -0.75
CA TRP A 57 0.40 -2.66 -1.24
C TRP A 57 -0.38 -3.89 -1.70
N GLU A 58 -1.34 -4.36 -0.92
CA GLU A 58 -2.17 -5.52 -1.25
C GLU A 58 -2.98 -5.27 -2.53
N ALA A 59 -3.57 -4.08 -2.65
CA ALA A 59 -4.37 -3.72 -3.80
C ALA A 59 -3.52 -3.53 -5.07
N ALA A 60 -2.31 -2.98 -4.94
CA ALA A 60 -1.34 -2.92 -6.03
C ALA A 60 -0.96 -4.33 -6.51
N GLN A 61 -0.61 -5.24 -5.58
CA GLN A 61 -0.31 -6.63 -5.91
C GLN A 61 -1.46 -7.29 -6.69
N LYS A 62 -2.70 -7.20 -6.18
CA LYS A 62 -3.88 -7.74 -6.87
C LYS A 62 -4.03 -7.18 -8.29
N THR A 63 -3.88 -5.86 -8.45
CA THR A 63 -4.00 -5.19 -9.76
C THR A 63 -2.98 -5.71 -10.76
N TYR A 64 -1.71 -5.79 -10.37
CA TYR A 64 -0.63 -6.26 -11.26
C TYR A 64 -0.68 -7.77 -11.49
N THR A 65 -1.07 -8.57 -10.50
CA THR A 65 -1.22 -10.03 -10.67
C THR A 65 -2.42 -10.37 -11.55
N MET A 66 -3.57 -9.67 -11.42
CA MET A 66 -4.69 -9.86 -12.34
C MET A 66 -4.36 -9.42 -13.77
N THR A 67 -3.62 -8.33 -13.93
CA THR A 67 -3.15 -7.86 -15.25
C THR A 67 -2.16 -8.84 -15.89
N GLN A 68 -1.28 -9.47 -15.10
CA GLN A 68 -0.39 -10.53 -15.62
C GLN A 68 -1.14 -11.80 -16.01
N ASN A 69 -2.20 -12.17 -15.28
CA ASN A 69 -3.01 -13.34 -15.62
C ASN A 69 -3.83 -13.11 -16.90
N SER A 70 -4.35 -11.90 -17.12
CA SER A 70 -5.02 -11.57 -18.39
C SER A 70 -4.03 -11.51 -19.55
N SER A 71 -2.83 -10.94 -19.39
CA SER A 71 -1.84 -10.90 -20.47
C SER A 71 -1.27 -12.27 -20.83
N ARG A 72 -1.11 -13.18 -19.88
CA ARG A 72 -0.71 -14.58 -20.14
C ARG A 72 -1.76 -15.37 -20.91
N LEU A 73 -3.05 -15.06 -20.76
CA LEU A 73 -4.12 -15.71 -21.54
C LEU A 73 -4.12 -15.30 -23.02
N PHE A 74 -3.52 -14.16 -23.36
CA PHE A 74 -3.44 -13.66 -24.73
C PHE A 74 -2.11 -13.97 -25.44
N GLN A 75 -1.19 -14.70 -24.79
CA GLN A 75 -0.02 -15.25 -25.49
C GLN A 75 -0.41 -16.60 -26.13
N LEU A 76 -0.90 -16.53 -27.36
CA LEU A 76 -1.03 -17.66 -28.29
C LEU A 76 0.27 -17.89 -29.07
#